data_AF-A0A7V1V2V7-F1
#
_entry.id   AF-A0A7V1V2V7-F1
#
_cell.length_a   1.000
_cell.length_b   1.000
_cell.length_c   1.000
_cell.angle_alpha   90.00
_cell.angle_beta   90.00
_cell.angle_gamma   90.00
#
_symmetry.space_group_name_H-M   'P 1'
#
loop_
_entity.id
_entity.type
_entity.pdbx_description
1 polymer ?
#
loop_
_entity_poly.entity_id
_entity_poly.type
_entity_poly.pdbx_seq_one_letter_code
_entity_poly.pdbx_strand_id
1 'polypeptide(L)'
;MAAQDLRTLLALRKLAEQLTLVQNLWYHDQSIVLDGYRFVNCRFDDCTLITHNGDFTLSHCFLSDGTRIGYGPNILKAIRLYNIRDGEGFPAEIFVAQRHEDQTITIET
;
A
#
# COMPACT_ATOMS: atom_id res chain seq x y z
N MET A 1 21.49 3.84 34.86
CA MET A 1 20.25 4.48 34.38
C MET A 1 20.22 4.45 32.86
N ALA A 2 19.71 3.37 32.24
CA ALA A 2 19.61 3.28 30.76
C ALA A 2 18.38 2.49 30.26
N ALA A 3 17.63 1.83 31.15
CA ALA A 3 16.52 0.94 30.77
C ALA A 3 15.16 1.66 30.61
N GLN A 4 15.00 2.86 31.18
CA GLN A 4 13.75 3.65 31.06
C GLN A 4 13.60 4.31 29.68
N ASP A 5 14.71 4.56 29.00
CA ASP A 5 14.76 5.27 27.72
C ASP A 5 14.28 4.38 26.56
N LEU A 6 14.78 3.14 26.48
CA LEU A 6 14.40 2.19 25.43
C LEU A 6 12.91 1.81 25.46
N ARG A 7 12.32 1.65 26.65
CA ARG A 7 10.88 1.36 26.80
C ARG A 7 10.01 2.50 26.30
N THR A 8 10.43 3.72 26.58
CA THR A 8 9.74 4.94 26.14
C THR A 8 9.84 5.08 24.62
N LEU A 9 11.02 4.86 24.04
CA LEU A 9 11.22 4.87 22.59
C LEU A 9 10.42 3.77 21.86
N LEU A 10 10.36 2.56 22.41
CA LEU A 10 9.55 1.47 21.86
C LEU A 10 8.05 1.78 21.94
N ALA A 11 7.58 2.38 23.04
CA ALA A 11 6.19 2.79 23.17
C ALA A 11 5.82 3.91 22.19
N LEU A 12 6.70 4.90 21.99
CA LEU A 12 6.51 5.96 21.00
C LEU A 12 6.50 5.44 19.57
N ARG A 13 7.37 4.48 19.22
CA ARG A 13 7.31 3.79 17.92
C ARG A 13 6.00 3.05 17.74
N LYS A 14 5.56 2.30 18.74
CA LYS A 14 4.30 1.55 18.69
C LYS A 14 3.09 2.48 18.51
N LEU A 15 3.14 3.69 19.06
CA LEU A 15 2.11 4.73 18.85
C LEU A 15 2.21 5.36 17.46
N ALA A 16 3.43 5.59 16.95
CA ALA A 16 3.65 6.13 15.61
C ALA A 16 3.24 5.15 14.50
N GLU A 17 3.32 3.84 14.76
CA GLU A 17 2.89 2.77 13.86
C GLU A 17 1.39 2.43 14.00
N GLN A 18 0.63 3.19 14.81
CA GLN A 18 -0.79 2.91 15.02
C GLN A 18 -1.63 3.55 13.92
N LEU A 19 -2.18 2.72 13.04
CA LEU A 19 -3.11 3.14 11.99
C LEU A 19 -4.38 3.78 12.58
N THR A 20 -4.82 4.87 11.96
CA THR A 20 -6.06 5.57 12.31
C THR A 20 -7.27 4.72 11.92
N LEU A 21 -8.15 4.41 12.87
CA LEU A 21 -9.33 3.59 12.63
C LEU A 21 -10.45 4.38 11.94
N VAL A 22 -10.95 3.83 10.82
CA VAL A 22 -12.12 4.32 10.08
C VAL A 22 -13.09 3.15 9.94
N GLN A 23 -14.37 3.32 10.31
CA GLN A 23 -15.28 2.18 10.38
C GLN A 23 -16.73 2.50 10.02
N ASN A 24 -17.42 1.51 9.44
CA ASN A 24 -18.85 1.55 9.11
C ASN A 24 -19.24 2.72 8.19
N LEU A 25 -18.41 3.02 7.18
CA LEU A 25 -18.65 4.09 6.21
C LEU A 25 -18.83 3.52 4.80
N TRP A 26 -19.62 4.23 4.00
CA TRP A 26 -19.78 3.96 2.58
C TRP A 26 -19.29 5.16 1.77
N TYR A 27 -18.36 4.89 0.87
CA TYR A 27 -17.80 5.84 -0.08
C TYR A 27 -18.28 5.50 -1.48
N HIS A 28 -18.57 6.55 -2.27
CA HIS A 28 -18.98 6.42 -3.66
C HIS A 28 -18.31 7.48 -4.52
N ASP A 29 -17.71 7.07 -5.64
CA ASP A 29 -17.07 7.94 -6.64
C ASP A 29 -16.05 8.92 -6.03
N GLN A 30 -15.20 8.40 -5.14
CA GLN A 30 -14.18 9.18 -4.41
C GLN A 30 -12.77 8.63 -4.61
N SER A 31 -11.79 9.53 -4.58
CA SER A 31 -10.37 9.18 -4.46
C SER A 31 -9.96 9.17 -2.99
N ILE A 32 -9.49 8.02 -2.49
CA ILE A 32 -9.21 7.80 -1.07
C ILE A 32 -7.77 7.31 -0.92
N VAL A 33 -6.97 8.04 -0.13
CA VAL A 33 -5.64 7.59 0.27
C VAL A 33 -5.76 6.63 1.44
N LEU A 34 -5.16 5.45 1.31
CA LEU A 34 -5.26 4.38 2.29
C LEU A 34 -4.19 4.47 3.39
N ASP A 35 -3.01 5.01 3.06
CA ASP A 35 -1.85 4.95 3.95
C ASP A 35 -2.10 5.69 5.28
N GLY A 36 -1.69 5.07 6.39
CA GLY A 36 -1.95 5.54 7.75
C GLY A 36 -3.32 5.15 8.32
N TYR A 37 -4.16 4.44 7.56
CA TYR A 37 -5.52 4.08 7.98
C TYR A 37 -5.77 2.58 8.09
N ARG A 38 -6.63 2.23 9.05
CA ARG A 38 -7.26 0.93 9.19
C ARG A 38 -8.76 1.09 8.95
N PHE A 39 -9.24 0.61 7.80
CA PHE A 39 -10.66 0.60 7.47
C PHE A 39 -11.31 -0.71 7.94
N VAL A 40 -12.48 -0.62 8.60
CA VAL A 40 -13.22 -1.77 9.12
C VAL A 40 -14.70 -1.67 8.74
N ASN A 41 -15.26 -2.71 8.11
CA ASN A 41 -16.67 -2.74 7.67
C ASN A 41 -17.05 -1.55 6.76
N CYS A 42 -16.14 -1.13 5.89
CA CYS A 42 -16.40 -0.05 4.95
C CYS A 42 -16.86 -0.57 3.58
N ARG A 43 -17.51 0.27 2.80
CA ARG A 43 -17.90 -0.02 1.42
C ARG A 43 -17.33 1.05 0.49
N PHE A 44 -16.72 0.63 -0.61
CA PHE A 44 -16.14 1.50 -1.63
C PHE A 44 -16.75 1.17 -2.99
N ASP A 45 -17.63 2.03 -3.48
CA ASP A 45 -18.31 1.86 -4.75
C ASP A 45 -17.77 2.85 -5.79
N ASP A 46 -17.26 2.34 -6.91
CA ASP A 46 -16.69 3.13 -8.00
C ASP A 46 -15.60 4.11 -7.54
N CYS A 47 -14.86 3.75 -6.48
CA CYS A 47 -13.84 4.61 -5.90
C CYS A 47 -12.46 4.40 -6.56
N THR A 48 -11.55 5.36 -6.39
CA THR A 48 -10.12 5.16 -6.63
C THR A 48 -9.39 5.10 -5.30
N LEU A 49 -8.88 3.92 -4.93
CA LEU A 49 -8.10 3.75 -3.71
C LEU A 49 -6.61 3.90 -4.01
N ILE A 50 -5.92 4.78 -3.30
CA ILE A 50 -4.53 5.13 -3.55
C ILE A 50 -3.67 4.67 -2.38
N THR A 51 -2.57 3.97 -2.67
CA THR A 51 -1.54 3.66 -1.67
C THR A 51 -0.15 4.03 -2.18
N HIS A 52 0.60 4.74 -1.35
CA HIS A 52 1.95 5.20 -1.65
C HIS A 52 3.02 4.27 -1.09
N ASN A 53 2.78 3.65 0.08
CA ASN A 53 3.78 2.85 0.77
C ASN A 53 3.24 1.53 1.36
N GLY A 54 1.94 1.24 1.20
CA GLY A 54 1.31 0.01 1.66
C GLY A 54 1.00 -0.03 3.15
N ASP A 55 1.13 1.11 3.86
CA ASP A 55 0.90 1.19 5.30
C ASP A 55 -0.59 1.38 5.61
N PHE A 56 -1.39 0.35 5.36
CA PHE A 56 -2.82 0.39 5.63
C PHE A 56 -3.38 -0.99 5.95
N THR A 57 -4.61 -1.03 6.44
CA THR A 57 -5.36 -2.29 6.60
C THR A 57 -6.80 -2.11 6.16
N LEU A 58 -7.30 -3.04 5.33
CA LEU A 58 -8.71 -3.18 5.02
C LEU A 58 -9.23 -4.45 5.69
N SER A 59 -10.23 -4.34 6.56
CA SER A 59 -10.83 -5.48 7.26
C SER A 59 -12.34 -5.49 7.01
N HIS A 60 -12.86 -6.59 6.46
CA HIS A 60 -14.29 -6.73 6.15
C HIS A 60 -14.84 -5.59 5.28
N CYS A 61 -14.01 -5.04 4.39
CA CYS A 61 -14.45 -3.99 3.47
C CYS A 61 -14.94 -4.59 2.15
N PHE A 62 -15.96 -3.98 1.57
CA PHE A 62 -16.43 -4.30 0.21
C PHE A 62 -15.86 -3.30 -0.79
N LEU A 63 -15.32 -3.80 -1.89
CA LEU A 63 -14.88 -3.00 -3.05
C LEU A 63 -15.72 -3.45 -4.24
N SER A 64 -16.46 -2.53 -4.85
CA SER A 64 -17.22 -2.82 -6.07
C SER A 64 -16.30 -3.10 -7.27
N ASP A 65 -16.84 -3.71 -8.31
CA ASP A 65 -16.11 -4.01 -9.56
C ASP A 65 -15.56 -2.75 -10.25
N GLY A 66 -16.20 -1.59 -10.07
CA GLY A 66 -15.74 -0.32 -10.61
C GLY A 66 -14.62 0.34 -9.81
N THR A 67 -14.30 -0.18 -8.61
CA THR A 67 -13.28 0.38 -7.74
C THR A 67 -11.88 0.08 -8.29
N ARG A 68 -11.06 1.12 -8.44
CA ARG A 68 -9.71 1.06 -9.01
C ARG A 68 -8.65 1.25 -7.94
N ILE A 69 -7.48 0.66 -8.14
CA ILE A 69 -6.33 0.83 -7.25
C ILE A 69 -5.25 1.65 -7.95
N GLY A 70 -4.88 2.77 -7.34
CA GLY A 70 -3.74 3.60 -7.72
C GLY A 70 -2.52 3.27 -6.87
N TYR A 71 -1.39 2.99 -7.53
CA TYR A 71 -0.12 2.72 -6.87
C TYR A 71 0.81 3.91 -6.96
N GLY A 72 1.25 4.39 -5.81
CA GLY A 72 2.27 5.42 -5.73
C GLY A 72 3.67 4.90 -6.08
N PRO A 73 4.63 5.83 -6.25
CA PRO A 73 5.97 5.53 -6.75
C PRO A 73 6.73 4.48 -5.92
N ASN A 74 6.64 4.52 -4.59
CA ASN A 74 7.39 3.59 -3.74
C ASN A 74 6.82 2.18 -3.81
N ILE A 75 5.49 2.02 -3.85
CA ILE A 75 4.88 0.70 -4.06
C ILE A 75 5.16 0.16 -5.46
N LEU A 76 5.17 1.01 -6.50
CA LEU A 76 5.54 0.56 -7.84
C LEU A 76 6.94 -0.06 -7.90
N LYS A 77 7.91 0.47 -7.17
CA LYS A 77 9.26 -0.13 -7.06
C LYS A 77 9.21 -1.53 -6.46
N ALA A 78 8.42 -1.73 -5.40
CA ALA A 78 8.27 -3.04 -4.77
C ALA A 78 7.59 -4.06 -5.70
N ILE A 79 6.54 -3.65 -6.44
CA ILE A 79 5.85 -4.50 -7.42
C ILE A 79 6.81 -4.87 -8.57
N ARG A 80 7.54 -3.89 -9.11
CA ARG A 80 8.56 -4.12 -10.15
C ARG A 80 9.63 -5.11 -9.68
N LEU A 81 10.06 -5.00 -8.43
CA LEU A 81 11.03 -5.92 -7.85
C LEU A 81 10.48 -7.35 -7.75
N TYR A 82 9.22 -7.51 -7.33
CA TYR A 82 8.54 -8.81 -7.26
C TYR A 82 8.45 -9.49 -8.64
N ASN A 83 8.01 -8.74 -9.66
CA ASN A 83 7.80 -9.24 -11.02
C ASN A 83 9.10 -9.65 -11.77
N ILE A 84 10.28 -9.45 -11.20
CA ILE A 84 11.54 -9.87 -11.84
C ILE A 84 11.75 -11.38 -11.76
N ARG A 85 11.25 -12.03 -10.70
CA ARG A 85 11.53 -13.45 -10.44
C ARG A 85 10.50 -14.39 -11.06
N ASP A 86 9.25 -13.95 -11.08
CA ASP A 86 8.13 -14.79 -11.51
C ASP A 86 7.73 -14.37 -12.93
N GLY A 87 7.93 -15.27 -13.91
CA GLY A 87 7.54 -15.05 -15.31
C GLY A 87 6.03 -14.89 -15.56
N GLU A 88 5.23 -15.04 -14.50
CA GLU A 88 3.78 -14.79 -14.45
C GLU A 88 3.44 -13.53 -13.65
N GLY A 89 4.33 -12.53 -13.63
CA GLY A 89 4.08 -11.24 -13.00
C GLY A 89 2.84 -10.53 -13.55
N PHE A 90 2.39 -9.49 -12.85
CA PHE A 90 1.22 -8.71 -13.27
C PHE A 90 1.41 -8.16 -14.70
N PRO A 91 0.47 -8.40 -15.64
CA PRO A 91 0.68 -8.17 -17.07
C PRO A 91 0.71 -6.69 -17.50
N ALA A 92 0.66 -5.75 -16.56
CA ALA A 92 0.67 -4.32 -16.90
C ALA A 92 2.11 -3.79 -16.97
N GLU A 93 2.43 -3.10 -18.06
CA GLU A 93 3.75 -2.54 -18.35
C GLU A 93 4.30 -1.68 -17.20
N ILE A 94 3.44 -0.93 -16.51
CA ILE A 94 3.82 -0.10 -15.35
C ILE A 94 4.45 -0.89 -14.19
N PHE A 95 4.17 -2.19 -14.10
CA PHE A 95 4.65 -3.10 -13.06
C PHE A 95 5.90 -3.90 -13.46
N VAL A 96 6.43 -3.71 -14.66
CA VAL A 96 7.61 -4.43 -15.14
C VAL A 96 8.86 -3.60 -14.89
N ALA A 97 9.92 -4.22 -14.40
CA ALA A 97 11.23 -3.57 -14.28
C ALA A 97 11.91 -3.47 -15.65
N GLN A 98 12.72 -2.42 -15.85
CA GLN A 98 13.53 -2.32 -17.06
C GLN A 98 14.63 -3.39 -17.02
N ARG A 99 14.67 -4.24 -18.05
CA ARG A 99 15.73 -5.23 -18.27
C ARG A 99 16.65 -4.76 -19.38
N HIS A 100 17.95 -4.92 -19.17
CA HIS A 100 18.98 -4.58 -20.14
C HIS A 100 19.49 -5.84 -20.87
N GLU A 101 20.18 -5.66 -22.00
CA GLU A 101 20.72 -6.77 -22.80
C GLU A 101 21.76 -7.60 -22.05
N ASP A 102 22.47 -6.99 -21.09
CA ASP A 102 23.46 -7.65 -20.22
C ASP A 102 22.83 -8.42 -19.05
N GLN A 103 21.50 -8.60 -19.07
CA GLN A 103 20.69 -9.27 -18.05
C GLN A 103 20.63 -8.52 -16.70
N THR A 104 21.14 -7.29 -16.63
CA THR A 104 20.94 -6.42 -15.46
C THR A 104 19.56 -5.77 -15.47
N ILE A 105 19.20 -5.16 -14.34
CA ILE A 105 17.88 -4.56 -14.12
C ILE A 105 18.00 -3.12 -13.61
N THR A 106 17.04 -2.28 -13.99
CA THR A 106 16.83 -0.94 -13.40
C THR A 106 15.41 -0.83 -12.85
N ILE A 107 15.28 -0.32 -11.62
CA ILE A 107 14.01 -0.03 -10.97
C ILE A 107 14.01 1.42 -10.50
N GLU A 108 13.31 2.27 -11.24
CA GLU A 108 13.18 3.69 -10.96
C GLU A 108 11.70 4.07 -10.76
N THR A 109 11.43 5.34 -10.49
CA THR A 109 10.07 5.90 -10.30
C THR A 109 9.80 6.92 -11.37
#